data_AF-A0A946AHU1-F1
#
_entry.id   AF-A0A946AHU1-F1
#
_cell.length_a   1.000
_cell.length_b   1.000
_cell.length_c   1.000
_cell.angle_alpha   90.00
_cell.angle_beta   90.00
_cell.angle_gamma   90.00
#
_symmetry.space_group_name_H-M   'P 1'
#
loop_
_entity.id
_entity.type
_entity.pdbx_description
1 polymer ?
#
loop_
_entity_poly.entity_id
_entity_poly.type
_entity_poly.pdbx_seq_one_letter_code
_entity_poly.pdbx_strand_id
1 'polypeptide(L)'
;LWRASLDTFTFLPPLSADPLGGVIIYDWYAPPETPNERFKVTVFILDTRLRADGVRVAVNRQLRGADGNWYEAEVDGATPASLEDAILTRARQMRIAQLGQ
;
A
#
# COMPACT_ATOMS: atom_id res chain seq x y z
N LEU A 1 -3.85 -10.74 -6.80
CA LEU A 1 -3.05 -9.73 -6.09
C LEU A 1 -3.63 -8.34 -6.28
N TRP A 2 -3.78 -7.84 -7.51
CA TRP A 2 -4.43 -6.55 -7.81
C TRP A 2 -5.67 -6.21 -6.98
N ARG A 3 -6.72 -7.05 -7.05
CA ARG A 3 -7.95 -6.84 -6.28
C ARG A 3 -7.73 -6.83 -4.77
N ALA A 4 -6.82 -7.67 -4.27
CA ALA A 4 -6.48 -7.70 -2.86
C ALA A 4 -5.76 -6.42 -2.42
N SER A 5 -4.86 -5.89 -3.26
CA SER A 5 -4.18 -4.61 -3.01
C SER A 5 -5.18 -3.46 -2.87
N LEU A 6 -6.13 -3.36 -3.81
CA LEU A 6 -7.19 -2.34 -3.74
C LEU A 6 -8.05 -2.46 -2.48
N ASP A 7 -8.35 -3.69 -2.07
CA ASP A 7 -9.16 -3.97 -0.87
C ASP A 7 -8.41 -3.67 0.44
N THR A 8 -7.11 -3.97 0.49
CA THR A 8 -6.23 -3.66 1.64
C THR A 8 -6.13 -2.16 1.90
N PHE A 9 -6.12 -1.32 0.85
CA PHE A 9 -5.95 0.13 0.97
C PHE A 9 -7.22 0.93 0.63
N THR A 10 -8.40 0.39 0.96
CA THR A 10 -9.69 1.07 0.71
C THR A 10 -9.84 2.43 1.40
N PHE A 11 -9.05 2.68 2.43
CA PHE A 11 -9.04 3.94 3.18
C PHE A 11 -8.11 5.01 2.58
N LEU A 12 -7.29 4.65 1.59
CA LEU A 12 -6.40 5.60 0.90
C LEU A 12 -7.04 6.06 -0.42
N PRO A 13 -6.99 7.36 -0.74
CA PRO A 13 -7.40 7.85 -2.05
C PRO A 13 -6.42 7.36 -3.14
N PRO A 14 -6.87 6.65 -4.18
CA PRO A 14 -6.01 6.27 -5.29
C PRO A 14 -5.66 7.51 -6.12
N LEU A 15 -4.37 7.74 -6.35
CA LEU A 15 -3.88 8.81 -7.23
C LEU A 15 -3.78 8.33 -8.68
N SER A 16 -3.32 7.10 -8.89
CA SER A 16 -3.20 6.47 -10.20
C SER A 16 -3.17 4.95 -10.06
N ALA A 17 -3.72 4.23 -11.03
CA ALA A 17 -3.67 2.77 -11.05
C ALA A 17 -3.52 2.29 -12.51
N ASP A 18 -2.44 1.55 -12.78
CA ASP A 18 -2.16 0.91 -14.06
C ASP A 18 -2.19 -0.63 -13.90
N PRO A 19 -3.30 -1.28 -14.28
CA PRO A 19 -3.44 -2.73 -14.19
C PRO A 19 -2.51 -3.50 -15.13
N LEU A 20 -2.10 -2.89 -16.24
CA LEU A 20 -1.23 -3.53 -17.24
C LEU A 20 0.22 -3.48 -16.77
N GLY A 21 0.67 -2.33 -16.26
CA GLY A 21 2.00 -2.16 -15.66
C GLY A 21 2.14 -2.77 -14.28
N GLY A 22 1.03 -3.14 -13.62
CA GLY A 22 1.03 -3.72 -12.29
C GLY A 22 1.37 -2.72 -11.19
N VAL A 23 0.99 -1.44 -11.34
CA VAL A 23 1.33 -0.39 -10.37
C VAL A 23 0.07 0.31 -9.87
N ILE A 24 -0.02 0.50 -8.55
CA ILE A 24 -1.05 1.32 -7.91
C ILE A 24 -0.35 2.38 -7.06
N ILE A 25 -0.65 3.65 -7.31
CA ILE A 25 -0.11 4.79 -6.59
C ILE A 25 -1.26 5.42 -5.81
N TYR A 26 -1.14 5.48 -4.49
CA TYR A 26 -2.06 6.21 -3.63
C TYR A 26 -1.58 7.65 -3.44
N ASP A 27 -2.50 8.55 -3.13
CA ASP A 27 -2.14 9.93 -2.79
C ASP A 27 -1.57 10.01 -1.37
N TRP A 28 -1.02 11.16 -1.02
CA TRP A 28 -0.60 11.46 0.34
C TRP A 28 -1.80 11.41 1.29
N TYR A 29 -1.64 10.67 2.38
CA TYR A 29 -2.63 10.56 3.45
C TYR A 29 -2.01 10.98 4.78
N ALA A 30 -2.67 11.92 5.47
CA ALA A 30 -2.32 12.34 6.82
C ALA A 30 -3.39 11.80 7.80
N PRO A 31 -3.03 10.89 8.71
CA PRO A 31 -3.96 10.41 9.73
C PRO A 31 -4.47 11.57 10.60
N PRO A 32 -5.76 11.60 10.99
CA PRO A 32 -6.29 12.65 11.86
C PRO A 32 -5.60 12.74 13.23
N GLU A 33 -5.05 11.62 13.72
CA GLU A 33 -4.29 11.51 14.96
C GLU A 33 -2.87 12.09 14.86
N THR A 34 -2.27 12.09 13.67
CA THR A 34 -0.94 12.64 13.38
C THR A 34 -0.97 13.57 12.16
N PRO A 35 -1.65 14.74 12.24
CA PRO A 35 -1.85 15.61 11.07
C PRO A 35 -0.57 16.26 10.53
N ASN A 36 0.51 16.26 11.32
CA ASN A 36 1.84 16.71 10.90
C ASN A 36 2.68 15.58 10.30
N GLU A 37 2.07 14.45 9.99
CA GLU A 37 2.69 13.29 9.38
C GLU A 37 1.82 12.86 8.21
N ARG A 38 2.47 12.52 7.10
CA ARG A 38 1.77 11.98 5.94
C ARG A 38 2.54 10.84 5.32
N PHE A 39 1.79 9.93 4.73
CA PHE A 39 2.32 8.76 4.08
C PHE A 39 1.81 8.69 2.65
N LYS A 40 2.66 8.19 1.77
CA LYS A 40 2.28 7.81 0.41
C LYS A 40 2.65 6.35 0.22
N VAL A 41 1.74 5.60 -0.37
CA VAL A 41 1.92 4.18 -0.64
C VAL A 41 1.94 3.97 -2.15
N THR A 42 2.90 3.19 -2.61
CA THR A 42 2.94 2.67 -3.98
C THR A 42 3.03 1.15 -3.93
N VAL A 43 2.15 0.47 -4.63
CA VAL A 43 2.10 -0.99 -4.72
C VAL A 43 2.54 -1.42 -6.10
N PHE A 44 3.50 -2.32 -6.15
CA PHE A 44 3.97 -2.99 -7.36
C PHE A 44 3.55 -4.45 -7.32
N ILE A 45 2.90 -4.92 -8.37
CA ILE A 45 2.44 -6.28 -8.53
C ILE A 45 3.33 -6.92 -9.59
N LEU A 46 4.18 -7.83 -9.13
CA LEU A 46 5.31 -8.37 -9.88
C LEU A 46 4.99 -9.73 -10.52
N ASP A 47 4.03 -10.46 -9.95
CA ASP A 47 3.54 -11.74 -10.51
C ASP A 47 2.00 -11.79 -10.37
N THR A 48 1.37 -12.60 -11.20
CA THR A 48 -0.05 -12.94 -11.11
C THR A 48 -0.31 -14.11 -10.16
N ARG A 49 0.72 -14.90 -9.86
CA ARG A 49 0.70 -16.02 -8.90
C ARG A 49 0.77 -15.50 -7.47
N LEU A 50 0.14 -16.23 -6.56
CA LEU A 50 0.13 -15.91 -5.13
C LEU A 50 1.43 -16.39 -4.47
N ARG A 51 2.50 -15.59 -4.58
CA ARG A 51 3.83 -15.83 -4.00
C ARG A 51 4.27 -14.67 -3.13
N ALA A 52 5.20 -14.92 -2.21
CA ALA A 52 5.71 -13.90 -1.27
C ALA A 52 6.37 -12.71 -1.97
N ASP A 53 7.03 -12.96 -3.11
CA ASP A 53 7.69 -11.98 -3.96
C ASP A 53 6.78 -11.39 -5.05
N GLY A 54 5.51 -11.82 -5.12
CA GLY A 54 4.57 -11.41 -6.17
C GLY A 54 4.03 -9.98 -6.00
N VAL A 55 4.27 -9.34 -4.85
CA VAL A 55 3.90 -7.95 -4.56
C VAL A 55 5.02 -7.28 -3.80
N ARG A 56 5.23 -5.99 -4.08
CA ARG A 56 6.14 -5.13 -3.33
C ARG A 56 5.46 -3.82 -2.99
N VAL A 57 5.68 -3.32 -1.78
CA VAL A 57 5.12 -2.05 -1.34
C VAL A 57 6.26 -1.08 -1.07
N ALA A 58 6.13 0.14 -1.60
CA ALA A 58 6.97 1.26 -1.24
C ALA A 58 6.13 2.24 -0.42
N VAL A 59 6.69 2.69 0.70
CA VAL A 59 6.08 3.68 1.58
C VAL A 59 7.01 4.87 1.65
N ASN A 60 6.49 6.06 1.38
CA ASN A 60 7.18 7.31 1.64
C ASN A 60 6.48 7.98 2.83
N ARG A 61 7.28 8.50 3.76
CA ARG A 61 6.79 9.23 4.93
C ARG A 61 7.38 10.62 4.93
N GLN A 62 6.55 11.59 5.29
CA GLN A 62 6.97 12.96 5.48
C GLN A 62 6.42 13.52 6.79
N LEU A 63 7.24 14.34 7.44
CA LEU A 63 6.88 15.10 8.63
C LEU A 63 6.81 16.58 8.30
N ARG A 64 5.85 17.27 8.91
CA ARG A 64 5.67 18.71 8.75
C ARG A 64 6.54 19.45 9.76
N GLY A 65 7.46 20.26 9.27
CA GLY A 65 8.29 21.14 10.08
C GLY A 65 7.50 22.32 10.66
N ALA A 66 8.11 23.01 11.63
CA ALA A 66 7.53 24.21 12.25
C ALA A 66 7.37 25.37 11.25
N ASP A 67 8.12 25.36 10.16
CA ASP A 67 8.03 26.28 9.03
C ASP A 67 6.87 25.95 8.07
N GLY A 68 6.17 24.84 8.30
CA GLY A 68 5.05 24.38 7.51
C GLY A 68 5.41 23.54 6.29
N ASN A 69 6.71 23.30 6.04
CA ASN A 69 7.20 22.48 4.94
C ASN A 69 7.22 20.98 5.29
N TRP A 70 7.20 20.13 4.26
CA TRP A 70 7.25 18.68 4.41
C TRP A 70 8.67 18.15 4.16
N TYR A 71 9.16 17.35 5.09
CA TYR A 71 10.48 16.75 5.04
C TYR A 71 10.38 15.23 5.02
N GLU A 72 11.22 14.57 4.25
CA GLU A 72 11.30 13.10 4.28
C GLU A 72 11.69 12.62 5.67
N ALA A 73 11.00 11.57 6.11
CA ALA A 73 11.25 10.92 7.38
C ALA A 73 11.42 9.42 7.15
N GLU A 74 12.20 8.78 8.01
CA GLU A 74 12.40 7.35 7.93
C GLU A 74 11.10 6.61 8.17
N VAL A 75 10.85 5.61 7.31
CA VAL A 75 9.81 4.61 7.49
C VAL A 75 10.43 3.45 8.23
N ASP A 76 9.72 2.90 9.21
CA ASP A 76 10.13 1.65 9.84
C ASP A 76 10.24 0.56 8.76
N GLY A 77 11.39 -0.10 8.68
CA GLY A 77 11.67 -1.13 7.68
C GLY A 77 10.68 -2.31 7.70
N ALA A 78 9.99 -2.55 8.81
CA ALA A 78 8.96 -3.57 8.92
C ALA A 78 7.61 -3.16 8.30
N THR A 79 7.36 -1.86 8.12
CA THR A 79 6.06 -1.37 7.62
C THR A 79 5.75 -1.83 6.19
N PRO A 80 6.66 -1.70 5.20
CA PRO A 80 6.42 -2.20 3.85
C PRO A 80 6.14 -3.72 3.84
N ALA A 81 6.93 -4.50 4.57
CA ALA A 81 6.78 -5.95 4.65
C ALA A 81 5.44 -6.36 5.29
N SER A 82 4.99 -5.65 6.33
CA SER A 82 3.68 -5.88 6.95
C SER A 82 2.54 -5.59 5.98
N LEU A 83 2.66 -4.55 5.14
CA LEU A 83 1.66 -4.23 4.13
C LEU A 83 1.63 -5.27 3.00
N GLU A 84 2.79 -5.77 2.59
CA GLU A 84 2.90 -6.87 1.62
C GLU A 84 2.20 -8.13 2.14
N ASP A 85 2.44 -8.53 3.39
CA ASP A 85 1.75 -9.68 3.99
C ASP A 85 0.22 -9.46 4.08
N ALA A 86 -0.22 -8.25 4.44
CA ALA A 86 -1.65 -7.93 4.48
C ALA A 86 -2.33 -8.14 3.11
N ILE A 87 -1.68 -7.73 2.02
CA ILE A 87 -2.17 -7.96 0.64
C ILE A 87 -2.19 -9.45 0.32
N LEU A 88 -1.13 -10.19 0.63
CA LEU A 88 -1.03 -11.63 0.37
C LEU A 88 -2.09 -12.41 1.13
N THR A 89 -2.26 -12.10 2.41
CA THR A 89 -3.29 -12.68 3.28
C THR A 89 -4.68 -12.39 2.74
N ARG A 90 -4.95 -11.15 2.33
CA ARG A 90 -6.24 -10.80 1.72
C ARG A 90 -6.47 -11.55 0.39
N ALA A 91 -5.44 -11.70 -0.44
CA ALA A 91 -5.52 -12.47 -1.67
C ALA A 91 -5.80 -13.96 -1.44
N ARG A 92 -5.21 -14.57 -0.39
CA ARG A 92 -5.53 -15.95 0.02
C ARG A 92 -7.00 -16.09 0.43
N GLN A 93 -7.51 -15.16 1.25
CA GLN A 93 -8.91 -15.15 1.67
C GLN A 93 -9.86 -15.07 0.46
N MET A 94 -9.58 -14.16 -0.48
CA MET A 94 -10.37 -14.02 -1.71
C MET A 94 -10.36 -15.30 -2.55
N ARG A 95 -9.21 -15.98 -2.65
CA ARG A 95 -9.09 -17.24 -3.40
C ARG A 95 -9.91 -18.36 -2.77
N ILE A 96 -9.91 -18.49 -1.45
CA ILE A 96 -10.73 -19.50 -0.73
C ILE A 96 -12.21 -19.22 -0.94
N ALA A 97 -12.64 -17.95 -0.81
CA ALA A 97 -14.03 -17.57 -1.01
C ALA A 97 -14.54 -17.86 -2.45
N GLN A 98 -13.67 -17.74 -3.46
CA GLN A 98 -14.00 -18.08 -4.85
C GLN A 98 -14.14 -19.60 -5.09
N LEU A 99 -13.45 -20.43 -4.31
CA LEU A 99 -13.47 -21.90 -4.46
C LEU A 99 -14.64 -22.56 -3.72
N GLY A 100 -15.27 -21.85 -2.78
CA GLY A 100 -16.45 -22.31 -2.05
C GLY A 100 -17.79 -21.94 -2.71
N GLN A 101 -17.76 -21.35 -3.91
CA GLN A 101 -18.89 -21.02 -4.76
C GLN A 101 -18.90 -21.96 -5.97
#